data_AF-A0A066YHJ8-F1
#
_entry.id   AF-A0A066YHJ8-F1
#
_cell.length_a   1.000
_cell.length_b   1.000
_cell.length_c   1.000
_cell.angle_alpha   90.00
_cell.angle_beta   90.00
_cell.angle_gamma   90.00
#
_symmetry.space_group_name_H-M   'P 1'
#
loop_
_entity.id
_entity.type
_entity.pdbx_description
1 polymer ?
#
loop_
_entity_poly.entity_id
_entity_poly.type
_entity_poly.pdbx_seq_one_letter_code
_entity_poly.pdbx_strand_id
1 'polypeptide(L)' 'MQYLSDQRSRWEESDAWADQGIAAAVRDFEHYIAGGLATDLRIYLYWLEERKSPTPDDRLPRL' A
#
# COMPACT_ATOMS: atom_id res chain seq x y z
N MET A 1 3.35 7.04 9.81
CA MET A 1 4.80 6.85 9.66
C MET A 1 5.47 6.48 10.99
N GLN A 2 5.35 7.27 12.07
CA GLN A 2 6.05 6.98 13.34
C GLN A 2 5.59 5.68 14.02
N TYR A 3 4.29 5.42 14.05
CA TYR A 3 3.70 4.20 14.63
C TYR A 3 4.24 2.88 14.02
N LEU A 4 4.40 2.83 12.69
CA LEU A 4 4.93 1.63 12.01
C LEU A 4 6.43 1.44 12.27
N SER A 5 7.17 2.54 12.38
CA SER A 5 8.60 2.50 12.71
C SER A 5 8.84 2.01 14.14
N ASP A 6 8.00 2.42 15.09
CA ASP A 6 8.16 2.07 16.51
C ASP A 6 7.85 0.59 16.79
N GLN A 7 6.98 -0.05 15.98
CA GLN A 7 6.63 -1.46 16.15
C GLN A 7 7.55 -2.42 15.39
N ARG A 8 8.36 -1.91 14.46
CA ARG A 8 9.19 -2.72 13.55
C ARG A 8 10.13 -3.67 14.28
N SER A 9 10.85 -3.18 15.29
CA SER A 9 11.81 -4.00 16.04
C SER A 9 11.15 -5.14 16.83
N ARG A 10 9.94 -4.89 17.38
CA ARG A 10 9.17 -5.95 18.07
C ARG A 10 8.65 -7.00 17.11
N TRP A 11 8.29 -6.60 15.89
CA TRP A 11 7.83 -7.53 14.87
C TRP A 11 8.97 -8.33 14.28
N GLU A 12 10.14 -7.76 14.05
CA GLU A 12 11.33 -8.49 13.61
C GLU A 12 11.77 -9.56 14.62
N GLU A 13 11.74 -9.25 15.92
CA GLU A 13 11.99 -10.25 17.00
C GLU A 13 10.93 -11.36 17.02
N SER A 14 9.65 -11.00 16.86
CA SER A 14 8.56 -11.97 16.81
C SER A 14 8.62 -12.84 15.55
N ASP A 15 9.04 -12.29 14.42
CA ASP A 15 9.15 -13.01 13.15
C ASP A 15 10.31 -14.00 13.16
N ALA A 16 11.46 -13.62 13.74
CA ALA A 16 12.60 -14.52 13.89
C ALA A 16 12.27 -15.74 14.76
N TRP A 17 11.30 -15.62 15.67
CA TRP A 17 10.84 -16.71 16.52
C TRP A 17 9.68 -17.53 15.92
N ALA A 18 8.80 -16.90 15.12
CA ALA A 18 7.57 -17.52 14.62
C ALA A 18 7.60 -17.90 13.11
N ASP A 19 8.58 -17.40 12.34
CA ASP A 19 8.70 -17.56 10.87
C ASP A 19 7.43 -17.18 10.10
N GLN A 20 6.75 -16.12 10.53
CA GLN A 20 5.45 -15.71 9.98
C GLN A 20 5.53 -14.65 8.87
N GLY A 21 6.69 -14.03 8.66
CA GLY A 21 6.93 -13.03 7.62
C GLY A 21 6.24 -11.67 7.88
N ILE A 22 5.80 -11.38 9.11
CA ILE A 22 5.15 -10.13 9.52
C ILE A 22 6.03 -8.92 9.20
N ALA A 23 7.34 -8.98 9.47
CA ALA A 23 8.24 -7.87 9.21
C ALA A 23 8.43 -7.59 7.71
N ALA A 24 8.38 -8.65 6.88
CA ALA A 24 8.38 -8.49 5.42
C ALA A 24 7.05 -7.88 4.94
N ALA A 25 5.92 -8.40 5.41
CA ALA A 25 4.60 -7.88 5.07
C ALA A 25 4.42 -6.40 5.44
N VAL A 26 4.98 -5.96 6.57
CA VAL A 26 4.97 -4.54 6.98
C VAL A 26 5.78 -3.67 6.02
N ARG A 27 6.95 -4.13 5.55
CA ARG A 27 7.75 -3.40 4.55
C ARG A 27 7.01 -3.29 3.23
N ASP A 28 6.38 -4.38 2.79
CA ASP A 28 5.58 -4.40 1.56
C ASP A 28 4.39 -3.43 1.67
N PHE A 29 3.75 -3.38 2.84
CA PHE A 29 2.65 -2.45 3.10
C PHE A 29 3.10 -0.99 3.16
N GLU A 30 4.25 -0.69 3.79
CA GLU A 30 4.85 0.64 3.76
C GLU A 30 5.17 1.08 2.32
N HIS A 31 5.72 0.16 1.50
CA HIS A 31 6.01 0.41 0.09
C HIS A 31 4.72 0.67 -0.71
N TYR A 32 3.67 -0.11 -0.46
CA TYR A 32 2.36 0.08 -1.07
C TYR A 32 1.77 1.46 -0.75
N ILE A 33 1.80 1.89 0.52
CA ILE A 33 1.31 3.22 0.91
C ILE A 33 2.15 4.33 0.23
N ALA A 34 3.46 4.17 0.13
CA ALA A 34 4.34 5.18 -0.42
C ALA A 34 4.19 5.42 -1.94
N GLY A 35 3.64 4.46 -2.69
CA GLY A 35 3.54 4.59 -4.16
C GLY A 35 2.33 3.94 -4.82
N GLY A 36 1.92 2.74 -4.37
CA GLY A 36 0.81 2.01 -4.96
C GLY A 36 -0.55 2.62 -4.66
N LEU A 37 -0.79 2.99 -3.39
CA LEU A 37 -2.07 3.48 -2.91
C LEU A 37 -2.58 4.70 -3.69
N ALA A 38 -1.69 5.64 -4.00
CA ALA A 38 -2.07 6.84 -4.74
C ALA A 38 -2.62 6.50 -6.14
N THR A 39 -2.05 5.48 -6.79
CA THR A 39 -2.50 5.04 -8.12
C THR A 39 -3.86 4.35 -8.03
N ASP A 40 -4.04 3.47 -7.05
CA ASP A 40 -5.31 2.76 -6.85
C ASP A 40 -6.46 3.72 -6.52
N LEU A 41 -6.20 4.74 -5.71
CA LEU A 41 -7.19 5.79 -5.42
C LEU A 41 -7.59 6.57 -6.68
N ARG A 42 -6.65 6.87 -7.57
CA ARG A 42 -6.95 7.57 -8.83
C ARG A 42 -7.75 6.69 -9.78
N ILE A 43 -7.49 5.38 -9.82
CA ILE A 43 -8.30 4.40 -10.56
C ILE A 43 -9.72 4.35 -10.00
N TYR A 44 -9.86 4.33 -8.68
CA TYR A 44 -11.16 4.31 -8.03
C TYR A 44 -11.96 5.60 -8.30
N LEU A 45 -11.31 6.76 -8.25
CA LEU A 45 -11.92 8.04 -8.63
C LEU A 45 -12.40 8.02 -10.08
N TYR A 46 -11.56 7.55 -11.02
CA TYR A 46 -11.97 7.40 -12.42
C TYR A 46 -13.23 6.52 -12.54
N TRP A 47 -13.27 5.39 -11.84
CA TRP A 47 -14.44 4.51 -11.87
C TRP A 47 -15.69 5.18 -11.29
N LEU A 48 -15.56 5.99 -10.24
CA LEU A 48 -16.69 6.72 -9.67
C LEU A 48 -17.26 7.75 -10.64
N GLU A 49 -16.41 8.42 -11.41
CA GLU A 49 -16.77 9.43 -12.39
C GLU A 49 -17.36 8.81 -13.67
N GLU A 50 -16.65 7.84 -14.25
CA GLU A 50 -16.92 7.30 -15.59
C GLU A 50 -17.76 6.02 -15.57
N ARG A 51 -17.96 5.41 -14.38
CA ARG A 51 -18.66 4.13 -14.18
C ARG A 51 -18.08 2.95 -14.96
N LYS A 52 -16.81 3.04 -15.34
CA LYS A 52 -16.02 2.02 -16.02
C LYS A 52 -14.57 2.06 -15.56
N SER A 53 -13.84 0.97 -15.76
CA SER A 53 -12.40 0.92 -15.45
C SER A 53 -11.60 1.72 -16.49
N PRO A 54 -10.51 2.39 -16.08
CA PRO A 54 -9.61 3.09 -17.00
C PRO A 54 -8.81 2.09 -17.85
N THR A 55 -8.52 2.50 -19.08
CA THR A 55 -7.56 1.84 -19.98
C THR A 55 -6.16 2.45 -19.81
N PRO A 56 -5.09 1.82 -20.33
CA PRO A 56 -3.73 2.36 -20.23
C PRO A 56 -3.53 3.75 -20.83
N ASP A 57 -4.37 4.15 -21.79
CA ASP A 57 -4.34 5.46 -22.44
C ASP A 57 -5.19 6.53 -21.72
N ASP A 58 -6.01 6.12 -20.75
CA ASP A 58 -6.87 7.04 -20.00
C ASP A 58 -6.07 7.89 -19.01
N ARG A 59 -6.36 9.19 -19.00
CA ARG A 59 -5.77 10.10 -18.03
C ARG A 59 -6.50 9.99 -16.70
N LEU A 60 -5.84 9.43 -15.69
CA LEU A 60 -6.40 9.32 -14.35
C LEU A 60 -6.56 10.69 -13.64
N PRO A 61 -7.65 10.91 -12.88
CA PRO A 61 -7.86 12.08 -12.02
C PRO A 61 -6.68 12.34 -11.08
N ARG A 62 -6.49 13.59 -10.63
CA ARG A 62 -5.47 13.91 -9.61
C ARG A 62 -6.07 13.73 -8.21
N LEU A 63 -5.22 13.34 -7.26
CA LEU A 63 -5.56 13.35 -5.82
C LEU A 63 -5.49 14.76 -5.25
#